data_AF-A0A920LTC7-F1
#
_entry.id   AF-A0A920LTC7-F1
#
_cell.length_a   1.000
_cell.length_b   1.000
_cell.length_c   1.000
_cell.angle_alpha   90.00
_cell.angle_beta   90.00
_cell.angle_gamma   90.00
#
_symmetry.space_group_name_H-M   'P 1'
#
loop_
_entity.id
_entity.type
_entity.pdbx_description
1 polymer ?
#
loop_
_entity_poly.entity_id
_entity_poly.type
_entity_poly.pdbx_seq_one_letter_code
_entity_poly.pdbx_strand_id
1 'polypeptide(L)'
;MGSAIMVANMKGGVGKSTLTCYLADYFRKNQKKRTLSLIDTDVQGSTFEMLQADGGFENLRHLPIGDRYDAVNVVTVDTIVRNHLGTAKDLLLIDTCAGKPDSICQIAMMCHCLLVPVSINWGDIRPTRDFIEEIQDRKILHVL
;
A
#
# COMPACT_ATOMS: atom_id res chain seq x y z
N MET A 1 7.32 16.35 -7.84
CA MET A 1 6.32 15.80 -6.90
C MET A 1 6.77 14.43 -6.44
N GLY A 2 6.31 14.01 -5.27
CA GLY A 2 6.57 12.68 -4.74
C GLY A 2 5.71 11.67 -5.48
N SER A 3 6.06 10.39 -5.40
CA SER A 3 5.21 9.32 -5.93
C SER A 3 4.83 8.34 -4.84
N ALA A 4 3.64 7.75 -4.97
CA ALA A 4 3.13 6.73 -4.07
C ALA A 4 2.78 5.47 -4.86
N ILE A 5 3.26 4.33 -4.39
CA ILE A 5 2.93 2.99 -4.91
C ILE A 5 2.25 2.23 -3.78
N MET A 6 1.08 1.70 -4.07
CA MET A 6 0.31 0.90 -3.13
C MET A 6 0.30 -0.54 -3.60
N VAL A 7 0.56 -1.46 -2.68
CA VAL A 7 0.48 -2.90 -2.92
C VAL A 7 -0.77 -3.39 -2.21
N ALA A 8 -1.80 -3.77 -2.97
CA ALA A 8 -3.10 -4.11 -2.41
C ALA A 8 -3.77 -5.27 -3.15
N ASN A 9 -4.54 -6.06 -2.40
CA ASN A 9 -5.42 -7.10 -2.92
C ASN A 9 -6.40 -7.47 -1.79
N MET A 10 -7.66 -7.72 -2.14
CA MET A 10 -8.67 -8.21 -1.21
C MET A 10 -8.30 -9.56 -0.57
N LYS A 11 -7.51 -10.38 -1.27
CA LYS A 11 -7.09 -11.69 -0.77
C LYS A 11 -5.85 -11.61 0.13
N GLY A 12 -5.89 -12.30 1.26
CA GLY A 12 -4.73 -12.56 2.13
C GLY A 12 -3.84 -13.67 1.55
N GLY A 13 -2.52 -13.59 1.78
CA GLY A 13 -1.57 -14.63 1.38
C GLY A 13 -1.13 -14.60 -0.09
N VAL A 14 -1.46 -13.56 -0.86
CA VAL A 14 -1.04 -13.41 -2.28
C VAL A 14 0.36 -12.78 -2.45
N GLY A 15 1.07 -12.50 -1.36
CA GLY A 15 2.42 -11.94 -1.39
C GLY A 15 2.51 -10.40 -1.38
N LYS A 16 1.52 -9.68 -0.84
CA LYS A 16 1.54 -8.20 -0.71
C LYS A 16 2.78 -7.71 0.05
N SER A 17 2.92 -8.11 1.31
CA SER A 17 4.05 -7.72 2.17
C SER A 17 5.39 -8.16 1.59
N THR A 18 5.46 -9.37 1.02
CA THR A 18 6.66 -9.87 0.33
C THR A 18 7.08 -8.96 -0.83
N LEU A 19 6.14 -8.61 -1.71
CA LEU A 19 6.40 -7.70 -2.82
C LEU A 19 6.80 -6.31 -2.31
N THR A 20 6.16 -5.80 -1.26
CA THR A 20 6.50 -4.51 -0.66
C THR A 20 7.94 -4.51 -0.13
N CYS A 21 8.38 -5.56 0.57
CA CYS A 21 9.76 -5.71 1.04
C CYS A 21 10.77 -5.74 -0.12
N TYR A 22 10.49 -6.46 -1.21
CA TYR A 22 11.38 -6.51 -2.37
C TYR A 22 11.45 -5.17 -3.11
N LEU A 23 10.33 -4.47 -3.25
CA LEU A 23 10.31 -3.12 -3.81
C LEU A 23 11.12 -2.16 -2.94
N ALA A 24 10.95 -2.23 -1.62
CA ALA A 24 11.70 -1.43 -0.66
C ALA A 24 13.22 -1.64 -0.82
N ASP A 25 13.68 -2.89 -0.86
CA ASP A 25 15.09 -3.22 -1.08
C ASP A 25 15.59 -2.74 -2.46
N TYR A 26 14.82 -2.97 -3.52
CA TYR A 26 15.16 -2.51 -4.87
C TYR A 26 15.35 -0.99 -4.92
N PHE A 27 14.42 -0.21 -4.36
CA PHE A 27 14.48 1.25 -4.39
C PHE A 27 15.63 1.79 -3.53
N ARG A 28 15.90 1.21 -2.35
CA ARG A 28 17.07 1.58 -1.53
C ARG A 28 18.38 1.38 -2.30
N LYS A 29 18.51 0.26 -3.01
CA LYS A 29 19.74 -0.08 -3.75
C LYS A 29 19.91 0.75 -5.02
N ASN A 30 18.83 0.96 -5.78
CA ASN A 30 18.88 1.51 -7.14
C ASN A 30 18.45 2.98 -7.25
N GLN A 31 17.80 3.57 -6.23
CA GLN A 31 17.28 4.93 -6.26
C GLN A 31 17.72 5.78 -5.06
N LYS A 32 19.01 5.74 -4.71
CA LYS A 32 19.62 6.43 -3.55
C LYS A 32 19.37 7.95 -3.45
N LYS A 33 18.93 8.60 -4.52
CA LYS A 33 18.60 10.04 -4.55
C LYS A 33 17.17 10.35 -4.10
N ARG A 34 16.37 9.32 -3.80
CA ARG A 34 14.99 9.43 -3.35
C ARG A 34 14.90 9.03 -1.87
N THR A 35 14.17 9.82 -1.09
CA THR A 35 13.77 9.40 0.24
C THR A 35 12.69 8.33 0.08
N LEU A 36 12.92 7.16 0.68
CA LEU A 36 11.94 6.08 0.69
C LEU A 36 11.23 6.06 2.04
N SER A 37 9.91 6.14 2.01
CA SER A 37 9.01 5.99 3.16
C SER A 37 8.09 4.80 2.95
N LEU A 38 7.71 4.13 4.03
CA LEU A 38 6.81 2.97 3.96
C LEU A 38 5.78 3.02 5.07
N ILE A 39 4.54 2.70 4.71
CA ILE A 39 3.43 2.49 5.63
C ILE A 39 2.96 1.05 5.48
N ASP A 40 2.98 0.31 6.57
CA ASP A 40 2.31 -0.98 6.71
C ASP A 40 0.96 -0.74 7.39
N THR A 41 -0.13 -1.04 6.68
CA THR A 41 -1.49 -0.92 7.22
C THR A 41 -2.11 -2.26 7.58
N ASP A 42 -1.38 -3.38 7.45
CA ASP A 42 -1.88 -4.69 7.88
C ASP A 42 -1.82 -4.79 9.40
N VAL A 43 -2.90 -5.25 10.03
CA VAL A 43 -2.94 -5.48 11.49
C VAL A 43 -1.83 -6.43 11.93
N GLN A 44 -1.43 -7.37 11.06
CA GLN A 44 -0.33 -8.31 11.34
C GLN A 44 1.06 -7.68 11.24
N GLY A 45 1.23 -6.52 10.58
CA GLY A 45 2.49 -5.77 10.57
C GLY A 45 3.68 -6.50 9.93
N SER A 46 3.44 -7.47 9.05
CA SER A 46 4.51 -8.34 8.53
C SER A 46 5.60 -7.57 7.77
N THR A 47 5.23 -6.53 7.00
CA THR A 47 6.23 -5.70 6.31
C THR A 47 7.04 -4.89 7.31
N PHE A 48 6.38 -4.34 8.33
CA PHE A 48 7.03 -3.58 9.38
C PHE A 48 8.07 -4.43 10.12
N GLU A 49 7.70 -5.63 10.57
CA GLU A 49 8.61 -6.53 11.28
C GLU A 49 9.81 -6.93 10.41
N MET A 50 9.56 -7.32 9.15
CA MET A 50 10.61 -7.76 8.23
C MET A 50 11.64 -6.67 7.93
N LEU A 51 11.19 -5.43 7.73
CA LEU A 51 12.08 -4.30 7.39
C LEU A 51 12.73 -3.67 8.62
N GLN A 52 12.07 -3.69 9.78
CA GLN A 52 12.66 -3.20 11.02
C GLN A 52 13.83 -4.09 11.46
N ALA A 53 13.72 -5.41 11.28
CA ALA A 53 14.81 -6.34 11.58
C ALA A 53 16.09 -6.08 10.77
N ASP A 54 15.98 -5.47 9.58
CA ASP A 54 17.11 -5.06 8.74
C ASP A 54 17.81 -3.78 9.25
N GLY A 55 17.23 -3.08 10.24
CA GLY A 55 17.83 -1.94 10.95
C GLY A 55 18.08 -0.67 10.13
N GLY A 56 17.75 -0.68 8.82
CA GLY A 56 18.15 0.36 7.87
C GLY A 56 17.00 1.16 7.24
N PHE A 57 15.79 1.09 7.81
CA PHE A 57 14.61 1.77 7.26
C PHE A 57 14.10 2.87 8.21
N GLU A 58 14.61 4.09 8.02
CA GLU A 58 14.32 5.23 8.92
C GLU A 58 12.84 5.67 8.90
N ASN A 59 12.20 5.63 7.73
CA ASN A 59 10.83 6.12 7.54
C ASN A 59 9.81 4.99 7.39
N LEU A 60 9.85 4.03 8.33
CA LEU A 60 8.94 2.90 8.40
C LEU A 60 7.86 3.14 9.45
N ARG A 61 6.58 3.02 9.08
CA ARG A 61 5.44 3.19 10.00
C ARG A 61 4.51 1.99 9.94
N HIS A 62 4.03 1.55 11.10
CA HIS A 62 2.92 0.60 11.22
C HIS A 62 1.66 1.36 11.63
N LEU A 63 0.68 1.45 10.73
CA LEU A 63 -0.58 2.18 10.89
C LEU A 63 -1.75 1.24 10.54
N PRO A 64 -2.09 0.29 11.42
CA PRO A 64 -3.02 -0.79 11.10
C PRO A 64 -4.43 -0.27 10.77
N ILE A 65 -5.00 -0.76 9.66
CA ILE A 65 -6.36 -0.46 9.18
C ILE A 65 -7.17 -1.77 9.17
N GLY A 66 -8.38 -1.74 9.69
CA GLY A 66 -9.27 -2.90 9.81
C GLY A 66 -10.47 -2.61 10.72
N ASP A 67 -11.39 -3.58 10.84
CA ASP A 67 -12.72 -3.41 11.46
C ASP A 67 -12.74 -2.76 12.86
N ARG A 68 -11.65 -2.85 13.63
CA ARG A 68 -11.52 -2.27 14.98
C ARG A 68 -10.69 -0.98 15.06
N TYR A 69 -9.95 -0.61 14.02
CA TYR A 69 -8.90 0.43 14.03
C TYR A 69 -9.12 1.57 13.01
N ASP A 70 -10.31 1.65 12.41
CA ASP A 70 -10.43 2.23 11.08
C ASP A 70 -10.36 3.76 10.98
N ALA A 71 -11.16 4.51 11.73
CA ALA A 71 -11.36 5.93 11.38
C ALA A 71 -10.10 6.81 11.51
N VAL A 72 -9.35 6.67 12.62
CA VAL A 72 -8.19 7.55 12.88
C VAL A 72 -6.99 7.18 12.00
N ASN A 73 -6.73 5.88 11.80
CA ASN A 73 -5.58 5.44 11.02
C ASN A 73 -5.80 5.67 9.53
N VAL A 74 -7.01 5.45 9.00
CA VAL A 74 -7.32 5.78 7.59
C VAL A 74 -7.09 7.27 7.31
N VAL A 75 -7.58 8.15 8.19
CA VAL A 75 -7.36 9.61 8.07
C VAL A 75 -5.87 9.96 8.17
N THR A 76 -5.13 9.29 9.05
CA THR A 76 -3.69 9.50 9.20
C THR A 76 -2.93 9.07 7.95
N VAL A 77 -3.24 7.91 7.37
CA VAL A 77 -2.62 7.43 6.13
C VAL A 77 -2.98 8.36 4.97
N ASP A 78 -4.25 8.76 4.82
CA ASP A 78 -4.67 9.74 3.81
C ASP A 78 -3.86 11.05 3.92
N THR A 79 -3.71 11.59 5.13
CA THR A 79 -2.91 12.80 5.39
C THR A 79 -1.45 12.61 5.00
N ILE A 80 -0.84 11.47 5.35
CA ILE A 80 0.55 11.17 4.99
C ILE A 80 0.70 11.10 3.46
N VAL A 81 -0.21 10.43 2.76
CA VAL A 81 -0.19 10.33 1.30
C VAL A 81 -0.27 11.72 0.68
N ARG A 82 -1.24 12.56 1.09
CA ARG A 82 -1.39 13.93 0.56
C ARG A 82 -0.13 14.78 0.76
N ASN A 83 0.45 14.75 1.95
CA ASN A 83 1.66 15.50 2.26
C ASN A 83 2.84 15.00 1.41
N HIS A 84 2.98 13.69 1.26
CA HIS A 84 4.05 13.07 0.46
C HIS A 84 3.97 13.42 -1.03
N LEU A 85 2.76 13.54 -1.60
CA LEU A 85 2.60 13.94 -3.00
C LEU A 85 3.13 15.38 -3.25
N GLY A 86 3.10 16.23 -2.21
CA GLY A 86 3.63 17.59 -2.23
C GLY A 86 5.16 17.70 -2.12
N THR A 87 5.87 16.67 -1.64
CA THR A 87 7.33 16.72 -1.42
C THR A 87 8.11 16.23 -2.65
N ALA A 88 9.16 16.93 -3.07
CA ALA A 88 9.91 16.55 -4.26
C ALA A 88 10.85 15.36 -4.00
N LYS A 89 10.87 14.39 -4.92
CA LYS A 89 11.78 13.21 -4.96
C LYS A 89 11.50 12.10 -3.95
N ASP A 90 10.43 12.18 -3.17
CA ASP A 90 10.10 11.11 -2.22
C ASP A 90 9.33 9.96 -2.89
N LEU A 91 9.53 8.73 -2.42
CA LEU A 91 8.77 7.54 -2.78
C LEU A 91 8.06 6.99 -1.53
N LEU A 92 6.75 6.82 -1.62
CA LEU A 92 5.94 6.19 -0.57
C LEU A 92 5.53 4.80 -1.06
N LEU A 93 5.83 3.78 -0.27
CA LEU A 93 5.26 2.45 -0.41
C LEU A 93 4.18 2.25 0.64
N ILE A 94 3.04 1.67 0.23
CA ILE A 94 1.92 1.37 1.12
C ILE A 94 1.60 -0.11 0.99
N ASP A 95 1.82 -0.89 2.05
CA ASP A 95 1.36 -2.27 2.16
C ASP A 95 0.00 -2.29 2.85
N THR A 96 -0.97 -2.99 2.28
CA THR A 96 -2.33 -3.02 2.85
C THR A 96 -2.69 -4.32 3.51
N CYS A 97 -3.62 -4.24 4.46
CA CYS A 97 -4.37 -5.40 4.92
C CYS A 97 -5.11 -6.08 3.76
N ALA A 98 -5.43 -7.37 3.95
CA ALA A 98 -6.45 -8.03 3.15
C ALA A 98 -7.84 -7.55 3.59
N GLY A 99 -8.76 -7.41 2.64
CA GLY A 99 -10.12 -6.95 2.95
C GLY A 99 -10.74 -6.17 1.80
N LYS A 100 -11.96 -5.72 2.01
CA LYS A 100 -12.67 -4.93 1.00
C LYS A 100 -11.96 -3.59 0.74
N PRO A 101 -12.05 -3.04 -0.48
CA PRO A 101 -11.37 -1.80 -0.82
C PRO A 101 -11.93 -0.56 -0.10
N ASP A 102 -13.11 -0.63 0.53
CA ASP A 102 -13.81 0.52 1.13
C ASP A 102 -12.89 1.45 1.92
N SER A 103 -12.16 0.92 2.89
CA SER A 103 -11.31 1.72 3.79
C SER A 103 -10.04 2.24 3.13
N ILE A 104 -9.65 1.71 1.97
CA ILE A 104 -8.38 2.02 1.30
C ILE A 104 -8.53 2.65 -0.08
N CYS A 105 -9.74 2.70 -0.64
CA CYS A 105 -9.96 3.10 -2.03
C CYS A 105 -9.60 4.57 -2.27
N GLN A 106 -9.95 5.47 -1.35
CA GLN A 106 -9.56 6.88 -1.44
C GLN A 106 -8.04 7.03 -1.51
N ILE A 107 -7.32 6.29 -0.67
CA ILE A 107 -5.86 6.26 -0.67
C ILE A 107 -5.32 5.68 -1.99
N ALA A 108 -5.93 4.60 -2.49
CA ALA A 108 -5.56 3.97 -3.76
C ALA A 108 -5.73 4.91 -4.96
N MET A 109 -6.75 5.77 -4.97
CA MET A 109 -7.00 6.73 -6.03
C MET A 109 -6.00 7.89 -6.05
N MET A 110 -5.39 8.23 -4.90
CA MET A 110 -4.31 9.21 -4.81
C MET A 110 -2.94 8.64 -5.24
N CYS A 111 -2.79 7.31 -5.23
CA CYS A 111 -1.53 6.66 -5.56
C CYS A 111 -1.24 6.72 -7.06
N HIS A 112 0.04 6.86 -7.41
CA HIS A 112 0.48 6.87 -8.81
C HIS A 112 0.42 5.48 -9.44
N CYS A 113 0.56 4.43 -8.62
CA CYS A 113 0.53 3.05 -9.07
C CYS A 113 -0.13 2.18 -8.00
N LEU A 114 -1.03 1.30 -8.43
CA LEU A 114 -1.58 0.22 -7.63
C LEU A 114 -1.05 -1.10 -8.18
N LEU A 115 -0.26 -1.81 -7.36
CA LEU A 115 0.24 -3.14 -7.66
C LEU A 115 -0.65 -4.17 -6.98
N VAL A 116 -1.22 -5.07 -7.77
CA VAL A 116 -2.15 -6.10 -7.30
C VAL A 116 -1.50 -7.47 -7.51
N PRO A 117 -0.75 -7.99 -6.53
CA PRO A 117 -0.15 -9.31 -6.65
C PRO A 117 -1.24 -10.38 -6.64
N VAL A 118 -1.09 -11.41 -7.47
CA VAL A 118 -2.05 -12.50 -7.59
C VAL A 118 -1.31 -13.84 -7.56
N SER A 119 -1.81 -14.76 -6.74
CA SER A 119 -1.35 -16.15 -6.75
C SER A 119 -1.95 -16.89 -7.94
N ILE A 120 -1.21 -17.85 -8.50
CA ILE A 120 -1.68 -18.70 -9.60
C ILE A 120 -2.57 -19.82 -9.02
N ASN A 121 -3.71 -19.43 -8.47
CA ASN A 121 -4.72 -20.31 -7.91
C ASN A 121 -6.10 -19.75 -8.25
N TRP A 122 -7.01 -20.63 -8.69
CA TRP A 122 -8.37 -20.23 -9.07
C TRP A 122 -9.12 -19.53 -7.92
N GLY A 123 -8.87 -19.96 -6.69
CA GLY A 123 -9.46 -19.34 -5.49
C GLY A 123 -9.02 -17.89 -5.26
N ASP A 124 -7.90 -17.46 -5.85
CA ASP A 124 -7.33 -16.12 -5.67
C ASP A 124 -7.58 -15.22 -6.89
N ILE A 125 -7.68 -15.80 -8.09
CA ILE A 125 -7.94 -15.06 -9.34
C ILE A 125 -9.28 -14.32 -9.28
N ARG A 126 -10.37 -15.02 -8.90
CA ARG A 126 -11.71 -14.39 -8.87
C ARG A 126 -11.78 -13.23 -7.87
N PRO A 127 -11.39 -13.37 -6.59
CA PRO A 127 -11.34 -12.24 -5.67
C PRO A 127 -10.45 -11.09 -6.15
N THR A 128 -9.34 -11.39 -6.82
CA THR A 128 -8.46 -10.36 -7.37
C THR A 128 -9.13 -9.57 -8.49
N ARG A 129 -9.85 -10.25 -9.40
CA ARG A 129 -10.63 -9.59 -10.44
C ARG A 129 -11.71 -8.69 -9.83
N ASP A 130 -12.49 -9.24 -8.90
CA ASP A 130 -13.59 -8.51 -8.25
C ASP A 130 -13.05 -7.24 -7.52
N PHE A 131 -11.86 -7.33 -6.89
CA PHE A 131 -11.16 -6.19 -6.31
C PHE A 131 -10.78 -5.12 -7.34
N ILE A 132 -10.26 -5.52 -8.51
CA ILE A 132 -9.87 -4.59 -9.57
C ILE A 132 -11.10 -3.89 -10.15
N GLU A 133 -12.17 -4.63 -10.43
CA GLU A 133 -13.45 -4.10 -10.92
C GLU A 133 -14.01 -3.06 -9.95
N GLU A 134 -14.01 -3.35 -8.64
CA GLU A 134 -14.50 -2.42 -7.63
C GLU A 134 -13.68 -1.11 -7.55
N ILE A 135 -12.35 -1.19 -7.70
CA ILE A 135 -11.48 0.01 -7.78
C ILE A 135 -11.76 0.80 -9.07
N GLN A 136 -11.99 0.12 -10.19
CA GLN A 136 -12.28 0.76 -11.48
C GLN A 136 -13.63 1.49 -11.45
N ASP A 137 -14.67 0.84 -10.92
CA ASP A 137 -16.01 1.44 -10.81
C ASP A 137 -15.97 2.72 -9.96
N ARG A 138 -15.23 2.69 -8.85
CA ARG A 138 -15.04 3.88 -8.00
C ARG A 138 -14.24 4.98 -8.69
N LYS A 139 -13.23 4.64 -9.49
CA LYS A 139 -12.49 5.65 -10.29
C LYS A 139 -13.39 6.37 -11.27
N ILE A 140 -14.30 5.67 -11.94
CA ILE A 140 -15.23 6.26 -12.91
C ILE A 140 -16.15 7.28 -12.21
N LEU A 141 -16.64 6.96 -11.01
CA LEU A 141 -17.48 7.85 -10.22
C LEU A 141 -16.78 9.13 -9.73
N HIS A 142 -15.45 9.15 -9.65
CA HIS A 142 -14.68 10.32 -9.23
C HIS A 142 -14.24 11.24 -10.40
N VAL A 143 -14.49 10.83 -11.66
CA VAL A 143 -14.17 11.60 -12.87
C VAL A 143 -15.41 12.29 -13.47
N LEU A 144 -16.61 11.96 -12.97
CA LEU A 144 -17.87 12.62 -13.27
C LEU A 144 -18.21 13.67 -12.21
#